data_AF-A0A091CAU4-F1
#
_entry.id   AF-A0A091CAU4-F1
#
_cell.length_a   1.000
_cell.length_b   1.000
_cell.length_c   1.000
_cell.angle_alpha   90.00
_cell.angle_beta   90.00
_cell.angle_gamma   90.00
#
_symmetry.space_group_name_H-M   'P 1'
#
loop_
_entity.id
_entity.type
_entity.pdbx_description
1 polymer ?
#
loop_
_entity_poly.entity_id
_entity_poly.type
_entity_poly.pdbx_seq_one_letter_code
_entity_poly.pdbx_strand_id
1 'polypeptide(L)'
;MKEFKEIIDGIAHSLNMTVDGLVKAYPHLRTEYSWYYFCENVQLIFTVLLIVYAIVSIVLIGVGHIRAVEDDYSEKSVDTLHTICKLVVLGIAILLGVILVTIGIESFASPDVLIINRVLDTIN
;
A
#
# COMPACT_ATOMS: atom_id res chain seq x y z
N MET A 1 11.86 -10.26 9.59
CA MET A 1 12.30 -11.47 10.34
C MET A 1 12.18 -11.34 11.86
N LYS A 2 12.32 -10.15 12.48
CA LYS A 2 12.03 -9.98 13.92
C LYS A 2 10.53 -10.11 14.22
N GLU A 3 9.67 -9.42 13.48
CA GLU A 3 8.20 -9.48 13.64
C GLU A 3 7.64 -10.88 13.38
N PHE A 4 8.11 -11.58 12.34
CA PHE A 4 7.74 -12.99 12.11
C PHE A 4 8.04 -13.85 13.32
N LYS A 5 9.22 -13.64 13.93
CA LYS A 5 9.65 -14.42 15.09
C LYS A 5 8.79 -14.09 16.30
N GLU A 6 8.37 -12.85 16.50
CA GLU A 6 7.48 -12.45 17.60
C GLU A 6 6.06 -13.03 17.43
N ILE A 7 5.51 -13.00 16.21
CA ILE A 7 4.20 -13.59 15.92
C ILE A 7 4.24 -15.11 16.04
N ILE A 8 5.28 -15.75 15.48
CA ILE A 8 5.51 -17.19 15.58
C ILE A 8 5.81 -17.60 17.04
N ASP A 9 6.56 -16.82 17.80
CA ASP A 9 6.82 -17.05 19.23
C ASP A 9 5.51 -16.93 20.02
N GLY A 10 4.66 -15.95 19.71
CA GLY A 10 3.35 -15.78 20.32
C GLY A 10 2.39 -16.94 20.03
N ILE A 11 2.31 -17.37 18.76
CA ILE A 11 1.50 -18.52 18.35
C ILE A 11 2.05 -19.81 18.99
N ALA A 12 3.37 -20.03 18.92
CA ALA A 12 4.03 -21.19 19.51
C ALA A 12 3.80 -21.25 21.03
N HIS A 13 3.88 -20.11 21.72
CA HIS A 13 3.58 -20.00 23.13
C HIS A 13 2.10 -20.31 23.44
N SER A 14 1.16 -19.77 22.64
CA SER A 14 -0.28 -20.01 22.80
C SER A 14 -0.69 -21.48 22.55
N LEU A 15 0.05 -22.17 21.67
CA LEU A 15 -0.16 -23.58 21.34
C LEU A 15 0.70 -24.53 22.19
N ASN A 16 1.48 -24.00 23.12
CA ASN A 16 2.43 -24.75 23.96
C ASN A 16 3.40 -25.62 23.14
N MET A 17 3.81 -25.12 21.96
CA MET A 17 4.72 -25.78 21.03
C MET A 17 6.02 -24.96 20.92
N THR A 18 7.10 -25.60 20.48
CA THR A 18 8.31 -24.86 20.10
C THR A 18 8.12 -24.21 18.73
N VAL A 19 8.80 -23.09 18.50
CA VAL A 19 8.83 -22.39 17.19
C VAL A 19 9.15 -23.34 16.04
N ASP A 20 10.15 -24.21 16.23
CA ASP A 20 10.56 -25.18 15.22
C ASP A 20 9.47 -26.26 14.98
N GLY A 21 8.72 -26.61 16.03
CA GLY A 21 7.54 -27.49 15.95
C GLY A 21 6.36 -26.84 15.23
N LEU A 22 6.13 -25.55 15.45
CA LEU A 22 5.09 -24.78 14.78
C LEU A 22 5.39 -24.59 13.29
N VAL A 23 6.62 -24.22 12.95
CA VAL A 23 7.07 -24.01 11.56
C VAL A 23 7.05 -25.33 10.76
N LYS A 24 7.34 -26.48 11.41
CA LYS A 24 7.20 -27.81 10.78
C LYS A 24 5.75 -28.24 10.64
N ALA A 25 4.89 -27.92 11.59
CA ALA A 25 3.48 -28.28 11.56
C ALA A 25 2.67 -27.42 10.58
N TYR A 26 3.05 -26.14 10.40
CA TYR A 26 2.30 -25.16 9.60
C TYR A 26 3.20 -24.41 8.61
N PRO A 27 3.78 -25.08 7.59
CA PRO A 27 4.61 -24.44 6.58
C PRO A 27 3.84 -23.40 5.73
N HIS A 28 2.50 -23.51 5.64
CA HIS A 28 1.65 -22.51 4.99
C HIS A 28 1.69 -21.16 5.70
N LEU A 29 1.79 -21.10 7.04
CA LEU A 29 1.91 -19.84 7.78
C LEU A 29 3.16 -19.04 7.37
N ARG A 30 4.26 -19.74 7.02
CA ARG A 30 5.47 -19.08 6.53
C ARG A 30 5.24 -18.44 5.15
N THR A 31 4.52 -19.12 4.27
CA THR A 31 4.19 -18.61 2.94
C THR A 31 3.20 -17.45 3.03
N GLU A 32 2.16 -17.58 3.85
CA GLU A 32 1.19 -16.50 4.10
C GLU A 32 1.86 -15.27 4.70
N TYR A 33 2.75 -15.43 5.68
CA TYR A 33 3.48 -14.31 6.25
C TYR A 33 4.39 -13.61 5.23
N SER A 34 5.00 -14.37 4.31
CA SER A 34 5.77 -13.77 3.22
C SER A 34 4.90 -12.91 2.30
N TRP A 35 3.67 -13.36 2.02
CA TRP A 35 2.71 -12.58 1.23
C TRP A 35 2.22 -11.35 1.97
N TYR A 36 1.90 -11.49 3.25
CA TYR A 36 1.54 -10.37 4.14
C TYR A 36 2.61 -9.27 4.10
N TYR A 37 3.87 -9.63 4.40
CA TYR A 37 4.98 -8.68 4.43
C TYR A 37 5.25 -8.08 3.05
N PHE A 38 5.15 -8.87 1.98
CA PHE A 38 5.31 -8.34 0.62
C PHE A 38 4.22 -7.30 0.30
N CYS A 39 2.95 -7.60 0.60
CA CYS A 39 1.83 -6.71 0.35
C CYS A 39 1.93 -5.43 1.17
N GLU A 40 2.26 -5.54 2.46
CA GLU A 40 2.43 -4.41 3.37
C GLU A 40 3.53 -3.45 2.89
N ASN A 41 4.69 -3.98 2.48
CA ASN A 41 5.76 -3.14 1.94
C ASN A 41 5.38 -2.47 0.61
N VAL A 42 4.71 -3.20 -0.28
CA VAL A 42 4.22 -2.63 -1.55
C VAL A 42 3.24 -1.50 -1.26
N GLN A 43 2.28 -1.69 -0.35
CA GLN A 43 1.33 -0.65 0.04
C GLN A 43 2.04 0.58 0.61
N LEU A 44 3.02 0.39 1.49
CA LEU A 44 3.79 1.49 2.08
C LEU A 44 4.53 2.29 1.01
N ILE A 45 5.26 1.61 0.12
CA ILE A 45 6.01 2.24 -0.97
C ILE A 45 5.06 3.03 -1.89
N PHE A 46 3.95 2.43 -2.31
CA PHE A 46 3.00 3.09 -3.20
C PHE A 46 2.24 4.23 -2.51
N THR A 47 2.02 4.17 -1.20
CA THR A 47 1.46 5.27 -0.41
C THR A 47 2.41 6.47 -0.36
N VAL A 48 3.71 6.23 -0.13
CA VAL A 48 4.73 7.28 -0.17
C VAL A 48 4.82 7.89 -1.58
N LEU A 49 4.82 7.05 -2.61
CA LEU A 49 4.80 7.52 -4.01
C LEU A 49 3.56 8.35 -4.33
N LEU A 50 2.37 7.95 -3.82
CA LEU A 50 1.13 8.70 -3.99
C LEU A 50 1.21 10.09 -3.36
N ILE A 51 1.78 10.21 -2.16
CA ILE A 51 1.96 11.49 -1.48
C ILE A 51 2.91 12.40 -2.28
N VAL A 52 4.06 11.87 -2.69
CA VAL A 52 5.03 12.64 -3.50
C VAL A 52 4.41 13.06 -4.83
N TYR A 53 3.70 12.16 -5.50
CA TYR A 53 3.01 12.44 -6.75
C TYR A 53 1.93 13.51 -6.59
N ALA A 54 1.15 13.46 -5.50
CA ALA A 54 0.14 14.47 -5.20
C ALA A 54 0.75 15.86 -5.01
N ILE A 55 1.86 15.98 -4.27
CA ILE A 55 2.56 17.25 -4.07
C ILE A 55 3.03 17.83 -5.42
N VAL A 56 3.69 17.01 -6.25
CA VAL A 56 4.16 17.43 -7.58
C VAL A 56 2.98 17.83 -8.47
N SER A 57 1.87 17.10 -8.40
CA SER A 57 0.67 17.38 -9.18
C SER A 57 0.03 18.72 -8.82
N ILE A 58 -0.03 19.05 -7.53
CA ILE A 58 -0.53 20.35 -7.05
C ILE A 58 0.32 21.50 -7.64
N VAL A 59 1.65 21.33 -7.64
CA VAL A 59 2.56 22.33 -8.22
C VAL A 59 2.35 22.47 -9.74
N LEU A 60 2.23 21.35 -10.46
CA LEU A 60 2.01 21.37 -11.92
C LEU A 60 0.69 22.03 -12.31
N ILE A 61 -0.40 21.71 -11.60
CA ILE A 61 -1.70 22.35 -11.82
C ILE A 61 -1.62 23.84 -11.49
N GLY A 62 -0.97 24.21 -10.38
CA GLY A 62 -0.78 25.62 -10.00
C GLY A 62 -0.02 26.42 -11.07
N VAL A 63 1.10 25.90 -11.56
CA VAL A 63 1.88 26.53 -12.65
C VAL A 63 1.07 26.61 -13.95
N GLY A 64 0.35 25.54 -14.30
CA GLY A 64 -0.53 25.53 -15.46
C GLY A 64 -1.63 26.59 -15.37
N HIS A 65 -2.19 26.78 -14.17
CA HIS A 65 -3.25 27.75 -13.94
C HIS A 65 -2.73 29.20 -13.98
N ILE A 66 -1.56 29.48 -13.40
CA ILE A 66 -0.92 30.81 -13.48
C ILE A 66 -0.66 31.18 -14.94
N ARG A 67 -0.13 30.24 -15.75
CA ARG A 67 0.06 30.47 -17.19
C ARG A 67 -1.24 30.71 -17.94
N ALA A 68 -2.30 29.97 -17.61
CA ALA A 68 -3.60 30.18 -18.23
C ALA A 68 -4.18 31.56 -17.91
N VAL A 69 -3.95 32.09 -16.69
CA VAL A 69 -4.34 33.45 -16.33
C VAL A 69 -3.54 34.51 -17.10
N GLU A 70 -2.22 34.32 -17.24
CA GLU A 70 -1.36 35.25 -18.00
C GLU A 70 -1.75 35.32 -19.49
N ASP A 71 -2.16 34.19 -20.08
CA ASP A 71 -2.61 34.08 -21.48
C ASP A 71 -4.11 34.36 -21.67
N ASP A 72 -4.79 34.98 -20.68
CA ASP A 72 -6.23 35.29 -20.69
C ASP A 72 -7.12 34.08 -21.11
N TYR A 73 -6.76 32.90 -20.60
CA TYR A 73 -7.42 31.64 -20.91
C TYR A 73 -7.54 31.34 -22.41
N SER A 74 -6.49 31.65 -23.18
CA SER A 74 -6.40 31.23 -24.58
C SER A 74 -6.69 29.73 -24.75
N GLU A 75 -7.25 29.33 -25.89
CA GLU A 75 -7.64 27.94 -26.18
C GLU A 75 -6.48 26.95 -25.94
N LYS A 76 -5.26 27.34 -26.32
CA LYS A 76 -4.05 26.52 -26.12
C LYS A 76 -3.68 26.35 -24.64
N SER A 77 -3.84 27.40 -23.84
CA SER A 77 -3.54 27.36 -22.41
C SER A 77 -4.53 26.48 -21.65
N VAL A 78 -5.81 26.53 -22.03
CA VAL A 78 -6.88 25.69 -21.48
C VAL A 78 -6.68 24.23 -21.86
N ASP A 79 -6.34 23.92 -23.12
CA ASP A 79 -6.06 22.55 -23.56
C ASP A 79 -4.82 21.95 -22.86
N THR A 80 -3.79 22.77 -22.65
CA THR A 80 -2.61 22.37 -21.88
C THR A 80 -2.98 22.07 -20.43
N LEU A 81 -3.76 22.93 -19.77
CA LEU A 81 -4.22 22.71 -18.40
C LEU A 81 -5.08 21.45 -18.28
N HIS A 82 -5.98 21.22 -19.24
CA HIS A 82 -6.81 20.01 -19.29
C HIS A 82 -5.96 18.75 -19.44
N THR A 83 -4.93 18.80 -20.29
CA THR A 83 -3.97 17.70 -20.47
C THR A 83 -3.21 17.40 -19.19
N ILE A 84 -2.74 18.43 -18.47
CA ILE A 84 -2.09 18.27 -17.17
C ILE A 84 -3.03 17.61 -16.16
N CYS A 85 -4.28 18.09 -16.06
CA CYS A 85 -5.28 17.52 -15.16
C CYS A 85 -5.58 16.05 -15.48
N LYS A 86 -5.72 15.69 -16.77
CA LYS A 86 -5.90 14.29 -17.19
C LYS A 86 -4.73 13.41 -16.76
N LEU A 87 -3.50 13.88 -16.94
CA LEU A 87 -2.30 13.13 -16.58
C LEU A 87 -2.22 12.91 -15.06
N VAL A 88 -2.53 13.94 -14.27
CA VAL A 88 -2.60 13.87 -12.80
C VAL A 88 -3.63 12.83 -12.35
N VAL A 89 -4.86 12.92 -12.88
CA VAL A 89 -5.94 11.99 -12.52
C VAL A 89 -5.58 10.55 -12.89
N LEU A 90 -4.99 10.34 -14.07
CA LEU A 90 -4.55 9.01 -14.50
C LEU A 90 -3.46 8.45 -13.58
N GLY A 91 -2.47 9.27 -13.21
CA GLY A 91 -1.41 8.85 -12.29
C GLY A 91 -1.94 8.47 -10.91
N ILE A 92 -2.84 9.29 -10.34
CA ILE A 92 -3.52 8.97 -9.07
C ILE A 92 -4.30 7.66 -9.18
N ALA A 93 -5.07 7.48 -10.26
CA ALA A 93 -5.87 6.28 -10.47
C ALA A 93 -5.00 5.00 -10.54
N ILE A 94 -3.83 5.07 -11.20
CA ILE A 94 -2.88 3.95 -11.28
C ILE A 94 -2.31 3.63 -9.89
N LEU A 95 -1.83 4.64 -9.16
CA LEU A 95 -1.22 4.44 -7.85
C LEU A 95 -2.22 3.89 -6.83
N LEU A 96 -3.44 4.44 -6.79
CA LEU A 96 -4.53 3.91 -5.98
C LEU A 96 -4.93 2.49 -6.41
N GLY A 97 -4.96 2.22 -7.73
CA GLY A 97 -5.25 0.90 -8.26
C GLY A 97 -4.30 -0.17 -7.75
N VAL A 98 -2.99 0.13 -7.72
CA VAL A 98 -1.99 -0.81 -7.18
C VAL A 98 -2.21 -1.05 -5.68
N ILE A 99 -2.46 0.00 -4.90
CA ILE A 99 -2.74 -0.14 -3.46
C ILE A 99 -3.96 -1.03 -3.23
N LEU A 100 -5.07 -0.78 -3.93
CA LEU A 100 -6.30 -1.56 -3.81
C LEU A 100 -6.11 -3.02 -4.21
N VAL A 101 -5.42 -3.28 -5.32
CA VAL A 101 -5.09 -4.66 -5.75
C VAL A 101 -4.25 -5.36 -4.69
N THR A 102 -3.30 -4.65 -4.10
CA THR A 102 -2.42 -5.22 -3.07
C THR A 102 -3.18 -5.54 -1.79
N ILE A 103 -4.10 -4.68 -1.35
CA ILE A 103 -5.01 -4.96 -0.22
C ILE A 103 -5.87 -6.20 -0.50
N GLY A 104 -6.36 -6.32 -1.75
CA GLY A 104 -7.11 -7.49 -2.19
C GLY A 104 -6.26 -8.77 -2.09
N ILE A 105 -5.05 -8.76 -2.65
CA ILE A 105 -4.14 -9.91 -2.62
C ILE A 105 -3.80 -10.28 -1.19
N GLU A 106 -3.48 -9.32 -0.31
CA GLU A 106 -3.18 -9.56 1.10
C GLU A 106 -4.34 -10.28 1.81
N SER A 107 -5.56 -9.83 1.55
CA SER A 107 -6.77 -10.41 2.15
C SER A 107 -7.02 -11.86 1.73
N PHE A 108 -6.60 -12.24 0.52
CA PHE A 108 -6.73 -13.61 0.00
C PHE A 108 -5.53 -14.51 0.30
N ALA A 109 -4.32 -13.95 0.30
CA ALA A 109 -3.06 -14.69 0.37
C ALA A 109 -2.52 -14.81 1.80
N SER A 110 -3.05 -14.05 2.75
CA SER A 110 -2.63 -14.09 4.16
C SER A 110 -3.78 -13.93 5.17
N PRO A 111 -4.90 -14.66 5.02
CA PRO A 111 -6.06 -14.51 5.90
C PRO A 111 -5.76 -14.91 7.35
N ASP A 112 -4.97 -15.97 7.59
CA ASP A 112 -4.72 -16.47 8.94
C ASP A 112 -3.79 -15.51 9.70
N VAL A 113 -2.78 -14.95 9.02
CA VAL A 113 -1.88 -13.92 9.59
C VAL A 113 -2.66 -12.66 9.97
N LEU A 114 -3.61 -12.22 9.13
CA LEU A 114 -4.47 -11.06 9.42
C LEU A 114 -5.36 -11.28 10.65
N ILE A 115 -5.92 -12.48 10.82
CA ILE A 115 -6.73 -12.82 12.01
C ILE A 115 -5.86 -12.82 13.26
N ILE A 116 -4.68 -13.43 13.19
CA ILE A 116 -3.74 -13.49 14.33
C ILE A 116 -3.32 -12.09 14.76
N ASN A 117 -2.95 -11.21 13.83
CA ASN A 117 -2.60 -9.83 14.15
C ASN A 117 -3.77 -9.10 14.83
N ARG A 118 -5.00 -9.23 14.33
CA ARG A 118 -6.18 -8.61 14.98
C ARG A 118 -6.44 -9.12 16.39
N VAL A 119 -6.24 -10.41 16.62
CA VAL A 119 -6.42 -11.02 17.95
C VAL A 119 -5.35 -10.52 18.91
N LEU A 120 -4.08 -10.47 18.48
CA LEU A 120 -2.99 -9.93 19.29
C LEU A 120 -3.22 -8.45 19.65
N ASP A 121 -3.65 -7.63 18.69
CA ASP A 121 -4.00 -6.21 18.90
C ASP A 121 -5.19 -6.01 19.85
N THR A 122 -6.06 -7.02 20.00
CA THR A 122 -7.21 -6.95 20.93
C THR A 122 -6.82 -7.33 22.36
N ILE A 123 -5.75 -8.12 22.52
CA ILE A 123 -5.28 -8.61 23.82
C ILE A 123 -4.28 -7.64 24.46
N ASN A 124 -3.51 -6.92 23.64
CA ASN A 124 -2.60 -5.85 24.06
C ASN A 124 -3.35 -4.52 24.27
#